data_AF-A0A5N6EWX7-F1
#
_entry.id   AF-A0A5N6EWX7-F1
#
_cell.length_a   1.000
_cell.length_b   1.000
_cell.length_c   1.000
_cell.angle_alpha   90.00
_cell.angle_beta   90.00
_cell.angle_gamma   90.00
#
_symmetry.space_group_name_H-M   'P 1'
#
loop_
_entity.id
_entity.type
_entity.pdbx_description
1 polymer ?
#
loop_
_entity_poly.entity_id
_entity_poly.type
_entity_poly.pdbx_seq_one_letter_code
_entity_poly.pdbx_strand_id
1 'polypeptide(L)'
;MVKILCLAALGLAALSQATKLHVNKGYITVDDAAVRSSIDVSPPVTIYARFDGSSNKEKVKPGCKLKAKWPSNYGDIYFGEDNCLYDSKGQNINGQCCKPSGDLPEVRNPYYG
;
A
#
# COMPACT_ATOMS: atom_id res chain seq x y z
N MET A 1 -56.90 3.62 8.94
CA MET A 1 -55.88 2.56 9.04
C MET A 1 -54.81 2.83 7.99
N VAL A 2 -53.71 3.49 8.35
CA VAL A 2 -52.59 3.76 7.43
C VAL A 2 -51.53 2.70 7.70
N LYS A 3 -51.33 1.80 6.74
CA LYS A 3 -50.37 0.70 6.81
C LYS A 3 -49.06 1.20 6.20
N ILE A 4 -48.20 1.79 7.03
CA ILE A 4 -46.86 2.23 6.62
C ILE A 4 -45.98 0.98 6.52
N LEU A 5 -45.73 0.55 5.28
CA LEU A 5 -44.72 -0.45 4.96
C LEU A 5 -43.34 0.19 5.13
N CYS A 6 -42.71 -0.03 6.29
CA CYS A 6 -41.27 0.22 6.44
C CYS A 6 -40.52 -0.76 5.54
N LEU A 7 -40.11 -0.29 4.37
CA LEU A 7 -39.04 -0.91 3.59
C LEU A 7 -37.76 -0.81 4.40
N ALA A 8 -37.43 -1.88 5.13
CA ALA A 8 -36.10 -2.04 5.69
C ALA A 8 -35.13 -2.29 4.53
N ALA A 9 -34.60 -1.22 3.95
CA ALA A 9 -33.39 -1.31 3.15
C ALA A 9 -32.27 -1.75 4.10
N LEU A 10 -32.00 -3.06 4.13
CA LEU A 10 -30.74 -3.60 4.61
C LEU A 10 -29.66 -3.09 3.65
N GLY A 11 -29.25 -1.83 3.85
CA GLY A 11 -28.00 -1.34 3.33
C GLY A 11 -26.93 -2.24 3.92
N LEU A 12 -26.37 -3.13 3.10
CA LEU A 12 -25.09 -3.75 3.40
C LEU A 12 -24.12 -2.57 3.56
N ALA A 13 -23.89 -2.16 4.80
CA ALA A 13 -22.70 -1.40 5.13
C ALA A 13 -21.54 -2.31 4.72
N ALA A 14 -20.97 -2.07 3.55
CA ALA A 14 -19.67 -2.60 3.21
C ALA A 14 -18.73 -2.06 4.30
N LEU A 15 -18.45 -2.88 5.31
CA LEU A 15 -17.38 -2.64 6.24
C LEU A 15 -16.13 -2.48 5.36
N SER A 16 -15.72 -1.23 5.16
CA SER A 16 -14.46 -0.87 4.52
C SER A 16 -13.36 -1.36 5.45
N GLN A 17 -13.05 -2.65 5.38
CA GLN A 17 -11.88 -3.19 6.05
C GLN A 17 -10.68 -2.48 5.43
N ALA A 18 -9.86 -1.85 6.27
CA ALA A 18 -8.62 -1.24 5.81
C ALA A 18 -7.82 -2.30 5.05
N THR A 19 -7.24 -1.92 3.91
CA THR A 19 -6.40 -2.85 3.15
C THR A 19 -5.11 -3.04 3.91
N LYS A 20 -4.77 -4.29 4.26
CA LYS A 20 -3.45 -4.60 4.79
C LYS A 20 -2.46 -4.76 3.64
N LEU A 21 -1.46 -3.89 3.59
CA LEU A 21 -0.35 -3.97 2.64
C LEU A 21 0.81 -4.73 3.29
N HIS A 22 1.16 -5.88 2.73
CA HIS A 22 2.30 -6.71 3.13
C HIS A 22 3.52 -6.42 2.25
N VAL A 23 4.72 -6.55 2.82
CA VAL A 23 6.00 -6.34 2.15
C VAL A 23 6.77 -7.64 2.18
N ASN A 24 6.91 -8.28 1.02
CA ASN A 24 7.47 -9.64 0.97
C ASN A 24 8.99 -9.66 1.09
N LYS A 25 9.68 -8.58 0.69
CA LYS A 25 11.14 -8.50 0.75
C LYS A 25 11.65 -7.08 0.87
N GLY A 26 12.67 -6.93 1.70
CA GLY A 26 13.22 -5.63 2.07
C GLY A 26 12.17 -4.78 2.78
N TYR A 27 12.47 -3.49 2.94
CA TYR A 27 11.56 -2.54 3.58
C TYR A 27 11.22 -1.40 2.61
N ILE A 28 10.02 -0.84 2.78
CA ILE A 28 9.51 0.27 1.97
C ILE A 28 9.08 1.42 2.88
N THR A 29 8.86 2.59 2.29
CA THR A 29 8.21 3.72 2.96
C THR A 29 6.89 3.97 2.27
N VAL A 30 5.79 3.92 3.03
CA VAL A 30 4.45 4.21 2.52
C VAL A 30 4.03 5.56 3.08
N ASP A 31 3.89 6.53 2.18
CA ASP A 31 3.79 7.95 2.46
C ASP A 31 4.98 8.44 3.30
N ASP A 32 4.90 8.39 4.63
CA ASP A 32 6.00 8.72 5.56
C ASP A 32 6.26 7.62 6.62
N ALA A 33 5.56 6.49 6.52
CA ALA A 33 5.70 5.37 7.44
C ALA A 33 6.71 4.35 6.91
N ALA A 34 7.70 4.00 7.72
CA ALA A 34 8.57 2.87 7.46
C ALA A 34 7.81 1.56 7.65
N VAL A 35 7.79 0.70 6.64
CA VAL A 35 7.07 -0.58 6.65
C VAL A 35 8.06 -1.72 6.48
N ARG A 36 8.20 -2.52 7.54
CA ARG A 36 9.13 -3.65 7.60
C ARG A 36 8.49 -5.03 7.41
N SER A 37 7.17 -5.09 7.51
CA SER A 37 6.38 -6.33 7.33
C SER A 37 5.03 -6.03 6.71
N SER A 38 4.18 -5.26 7.39
CA SER A 38 2.87 -4.87 6.89
C SER A 38 2.36 -3.59 7.54
N ILE A 39 1.41 -2.92 6.88
CA ILE A 39 0.71 -1.74 7.38
C ILE A 39 -0.74 -1.72 6.90
N ASP A 40 -1.66 -1.18 7.70
CA ASP A 40 -3.02 -0.89 7.27
C ASP A 40 -3.06 0.44 6.52
N VAL A 41 -3.62 0.44 5.31
CA VAL A 41 -3.62 1.59 4.40
C VAL A 41 -4.99 1.79 3.75
N SER A 42 -5.25 3.04 3.35
CA SER A 42 -6.39 3.42 2.52
C SER A 42 -5.87 4.02 1.21
N PRO A 43 -6.26 3.50 0.04
CA PRO A 43 -5.79 4.03 -1.24
C PRO A 43 -6.37 5.44 -1.52
N PRO A 44 -5.66 6.30 -2.27
CA PRO A 44 -4.35 6.06 -2.86
C PRO A 44 -3.21 6.28 -1.86
N VAL A 45 -2.12 5.53 -2.03
CA VAL A 45 -0.89 5.69 -1.23
C VAL A 45 0.32 5.91 -2.12
N THR A 46 1.35 6.56 -1.59
CA THR A 46 2.66 6.65 -2.25
C THR A 46 3.62 5.64 -1.64
N ILE A 47 4.09 4.70 -2.44
CA ILE A 47 5.12 3.73 -2.04
C ILE A 47 6.47 4.20 -2.57
N TYR A 48 7.44 4.35 -1.68
CA TYR A 48 8.85 4.48 -2.01
C TYR A 48 9.53 3.15 -1.71
N ALA A 49 10.36 2.66 -2.62
CA ALA A 49 11.01 1.34 -2.47
C ALA A 49 12.41 1.33 -3.10
N ARG A 50 13.02 0.13 -3.14
CA ARG A 50 14.40 -0.10 -3.62
C ARG A 50 15.42 0.73 -2.84
N PHE A 51 15.25 0.79 -1.52
CA PHE A 51 16.20 1.42 -0.63
C PHE A 51 17.49 0.60 -0.52
N ASP A 52 18.61 1.28 -0.34
CA ASP A 52 19.86 0.65 0.07
C ASP A 52 19.77 0.31 1.57
N GLY A 53 19.60 -0.98 1.87
CA GLY A 53 19.49 -1.48 3.24
C GLY A 53 20.76 -1.37 4.08
N SER A 54 21.89 -0.99 3.48
CA SER A 54 23.14 -0.73 4.21
C SER A 54 23.26 0.73 4.70
N SER A 55 22.37 1.63 4.25
CA SER A 55 22.40 3.03 4.64
C SER A 55 21.95 3.22 6.09
N ASN A 56 22.79 3.92 6.86
CA ASN A 56 22.54 4.32 8.25
C ASN A 56 21.97 5.74 8.41
N LYS A 57 21.63 6.42 7.31
CA LYS A 57 21.04 7.78 7.35
C LYS A 57 19.56 7.73 7.70
N GLU A 58 19.07 8.71 8.45
CA GLU A 58 17.65 8.85 8.80
C GLU A 58 16.75 9.06 7.57
N LYS A 59 17.23 9.83 6.60
CA LYS A 59 16.59 10.04 5.31
C LYS A 59 17.53 9.65 4.18
N VAL A 60 16.97 9.06 3.13
CA VAL A 60 17.70 8.57 1.96
C VAL A 60 16.86 8.75 0.70
N LYS A 61 17.52 8.81 -0.45
CA LYS A 61 16.83 8.74 -1.74
C LYS A 61 16.39 7.29 -2.02
N PRO A 62 15.10 7.02 -2.24
CA PRO A 62 14.64 5.71 -2.68
C PRO A 62 15.09 5.44 -4.12
N GLY A 63 15.09 4.17 -4.53
CA GLY A 63 15.36 3.80 -5.93
C GLY A 63 14.14 3.93 -6.84
N CYS A 64 12.92 3.98 -6.28
CA CYS A 64 11.69 4.20 -7.04
C CYS A 64 10.56 4.82 -6.20
N LYS A 65 9.54 5.34 -6.91
CA LYS A 65 8.27 5.85 -6.36
C LYS A 65 7.10 5.27 -7.17
N LEU A 66 6.09 4.78 -6.47
CA LEU A 66 4.84 4.26 -7.05
C LEU A 66 3.66 4.97 -6.37
N LYS A 67 2.81 5.63 -7.16
CA LYS A 67 1.49 6.07 -6.68
C LYS A 67 0.50 4.94 -6.90
N ALA A 68 0.16 4.23 -5.84
CA ALA A 68 -0.66 3.03 -5.92
C ALA A 68 -2.13 3.34 -5.63
N LYS A 69 -3.02 2.66 -6.34
CA LYS A 69 -4.47 2.79 -6.18
C LYS A 69 -5.18 1.46 -6.42
N TRP A 70 -6.23 1.23 -5.65
CA TRP A 70 -7.16 0.11 -5.75
C TRP A 70 -8.52 0.53 -5.16
N PRO A 71 -9.62 -0.24 -5.35
CA PRO A 71 -10.90 0.02 -4.69
C PRO A 71 -10.79 -0.03 -3.16
N SER A 72 -11.49 0.82 -2.41
CA SER A 72 -11.36 0.88 -0.94
C SER A 72 -11.75 -0.41 -0.20
N ASN A 73 -12.53 -1.29 -0.84
CA ASN A 73 -12.95 -2.59 -0.31
C ASN A 73 -12.10 -3.76 -0.83
N TYR A 74 -10.88 -3.48 -1.29
CA TYR A 74 -9.94 -4.52 -1.69
C TYR A 74 -9.42 -5.25 -0.45
N GLY A 75 -9.28 -6.57 -0.54
CA GLY A 75 -8.61 -7.36 0.49
C GLY A 75 -7.11 -7.05 0.56
N ASP A 76 -6.38 -7.85 1.32
CA ASP A 76 -4.93 -7.70 1.49
C ASP A 76 -4.16 -7.59 0.15
N ILE A 77 -3.14 -6.75 0.17
CA ILE A 77 -2.27 -6.48 -0.98
C ILE A 77 -0.83 -6.81 -0.58
N TYR A 78 -0.05 -7.29 -1.52
CA TYR A 78 1.31 -7.75 -1.31
C TYR A 78 2.25 -7.00 -2.26
N PHE A 79 3.22 -6.29 -1.68
CA PHE A 79 4.35 -5.73 -2.42
C PHE A 79 5.42 -6.82 -2.58
N GLY A 80 5.50 -7.34 -3.80
CA GLY A 80 6.35 -8.48 -4.16
C GLY A 80 7.84 -8.12 -4.23
N GLU A 81 8.68 -9.16 -4.30
CA GLU A 81 10.15 -9.02 -4.43
C GLU A 81 10.58 -8.31 -5.72
N ASP A 82 9.74 -8.37 -6.74
CA ASP A 82 9.92 -7.70 -8.03
C ASP A 82 9.46 -6.24 -8.01
N ASN A 83 9.06 -5.73 -6.84
CA ASN A 83 8.56 -4.38 -6.59
C ASN A 83 7.19 -4.09 -7.23
N CYS A 84 6.37 -5.11 -7.44
CA CYS A 84 5.01 -4.99 -7.95
C CYS A 84 3.95 -5.27 -6.88
N LEU A 85 2.73 -4.76 -7.09
CA LEU A 85 1.58 -5.02 -6.22
C LEU A 85 0.77 -6.21 -6.71
N TYR A 86 0.41 -7.08 -5.77
CA TYR A 86 -0.36 -8.29 -5.98
C TYR A 86 -1.54 -8.37 -5.01
N ASP A 87 -2.62 -9.01 -5.44
CA ASP A 87 -3.68 -9.41 -4.52
C ASP A 87 -3.33 -10.71 -3.77
N SER A 88 -4.21 -11.15 -2.88
CA SER A 88 -4.05 -12.39 -2.10
C SER A 88 -4.03 -13.68 -2.93
N LYS A 89 -4.36 -13.62 -4.22
CA LYS A 89 -4.27 -14.75 -5.16
C LYS A 89 -2.99 -14.70 -5.99
N GLY A 90 -2.11 -13.73 -5.75
CA GLY A 90 -0.89 -13.53 -6.53
C GLY A 90 -1.15 -12.91 -7.90
N GLN A 91 -2.32 -12.32 -8.15
CA GLN A 91 -2.60 -11.60 -9.38
C GLN A 91 -2.07 -10.18 -9.28
N ASN A 92 -1.29 -9.76 -10.27
CA ASN A 92 -0.74 -8.41 -10.32
C ASN A 92 -1.88 -7.39 -10.47
N ILE A 93 -1.88 -6.37 -9.62
CA ILE A 93 -2.93 -5.34 -9.58
C ILE A 93 -2.66 -4.31 -10.68
N ASN A 94 -3.18 -4.56 -11.87
CA ASN A 94 -3.14 -3.66 -13.04
C ASN A 94 -1.73 -3.24 -13.47
N GLY A 95 -0.73 -4.11 -13.32
CA GLY A 95 0.66 -3.81 -13.71
C GLY A 95 1.35 -2.78 -12.80
N GLN A 96 0.83 -2.53 -11.59
CA GLN A 96 1.37 -1.51 -10.69
C GLN A 96 2.71 -1.97 -10.10
N CYS A 97 3.79 -1.46 -10.68
CA CYS A 97 5.16 -1.79 -10.29
C CYS A 97 5.98 -0.52 -10.05
N CYS A 98 6.78 -0.53 -8.99
CA CYS A 98 7.71 0.53 -8.65
C CYS A 98 8.96 0.40 -9.53
N LYS A 99 8.97 1.14 -10.64
CA LYS A 99 10.08 1.15 -11.60
C LYS A 99 11.15 2.17 -11.17
N PRO A 100 12.44 1.92 -11.46
CA PRO A 100 13.50 2.89 -11.21
C PRO A 100 13.14 4.27 -11.71
N SER A 101 13.33 5.29 -10.88
CA SER A 101 13.16 6.69 -11.26
C SER A 101 14.41 7.45 -10.87
N GLY A 102 14.91 8.26 -11.81
CA GLY A 102 15.85 9.32 -11.45
C GLY A 102 15.13 10.41 -10.66
N ASP A 103 15.90 11.18 -9.91
CA ASP A 103 15.47 12.40 -9.22
C ASP A 103 14.28 12.25 -8.26
N LEU A 104 14.50 11.53 -7.16
CA LEU A 104 13.54 11.37 -6.07
C LEU A 104 13.97 12.19 -4.84
N PRO A 105 13.02 12.75 -4.07
CA PRO A 105 13.32 13.42 -2.82
C PRO A 105 13.88 12.41 -1.81
N GLU A 106 14.63 12.91 -0.83
CA GLU A 106 14.93 12.11 0.35
C GLU A 106 13.66 11.90 1.16
N VAL A 107 13.42 10.64 1.53
CA VAL A 107 12.29 10.23 2.38
C VAL A 107 12.83 9.48 3.59
N ARG A 108 11.98 9.23 4.58
CA ARG A 108 12.33 8.41 5.73
C ARG A 108 12.91 7.07 5.27
N ASN A 109 14.11 6.74 5.77
CA ASN A 109 14.76 5.47 5.50
C ASN A 109 14.07 4.37 6.32
N PRO A 110 13.47 3.35 5.69
CA PRO A 110 12.78 2.31 6.44
C PRO A 110 13.73 1.34 7.16
N TYR A 111 15.02 1.38 6.84
CA TYR A 111 16.08 0.66 7.53
C TYR A 111 16.68 1.43 8.71
N TYR A 112 16.40 2.73 8.82
CA TYR A 112 16.83 3.52 9.97
C TYR A 112 15.97 3.17 11.20
N GLY A 113 16.63 2.93 12.32
CA GLY A 113 16.03 2.52 13.59
C GLY A 113 17.08 2.03 14.58
#